data_AF-A0A081HUR1-F1
#
_entry.id   AF-A0A081HUR1-F1
#
_cell.length_a   1.000
_cell.length_b   1.000
_cell.length_c   1.000
_cell.angle_alpha   90.00
_cell.angle_beta   90.00
_cell.angle_gamma   90.00
#
_symmetry.space_group_name_H-M   'P 1'
#
loop_
_entity.id
_entity.type
_entity.pdbx_description
1 polymer ?
#
loop_
_entity_poly.entity_id
_entity_poly.type
_entity_poly.pdbx_seq_one_letter_code
_entity_poly.pdbx_strand_id
1 'polypeptide(L)' 'MCGVNANPVQLSKRFGGGVHVKQGRSFILLSRDEAVQLIADMQELLADDCPRAETMSKIATH' A
#
# COMPACT_ATOMS: atom_id res chain seq x y z
N MET A 1 -15.23 19.51 7.88
CA MET A 1 -14.32 19.00 6.83
C MET A 1 -13.44 17.94 7.48
N CYS A 2 -13.65 16.67 7.17
CA CYS A 2 -12.82 15.59 7.73
C CYS A 2 -11.39 15.79 7.20
N GLY A 3 -10.45 16.08 8.10
CA GLY A 3 -9.05 16.31 7.75
C GLY A 3 -8.49 15.06 7.08
N VAL A 4 -8.02 15.21 5.85
CA VAL A 4 -7.17 14.21 5.20
C VAL A 4 -5.97 14.05 6.14
N ASN A 5 -5.88 12.91 6.83
CA ASN A 5 -4.74 12.64 7.69
C ASN A 5 -3.49 12.75 6.79
N ALA A 6 -2.68 13.80 6.99
CA ALA A 6 -1.70 14.31 6.02
C ALA A 6 -0.47 13.41 5.88
N ASN A 7 -0.63 12.13 6.16
CA ASN A 7 0.43 11.18 6.34
C ASN A 7 0.17 9.93 5.48
N PRO A 8 0.46 10.03 4.17
CA PRO A 8 0.22 8.93 3.24
C PRO A 8 1.11 7.74 3.57
N VAL A 9 0.62 6.55 3.26
CA VAL A 9 1.43 5.32 3.32
C VAL A 9 2.40 5.34 2.14
N GLN A 10 3.70 5.22 2.43
CA GLN A 10 4.77 5.14 1.45
C GLN A 10 5.33 3.71 1.42
N LEU A 11 5.44 3.13 0.22
CA LEU A 11 5.98 1.80 0.00
C LEU A 11 7.31 1.89 -0.74
N SER A 12 8.32 1.13 -0.30
CA SER A 12 9.59 1.04 -1.01
C SER A 12 10.14 -0.39 -0.96
N LYS A 13 10.76 -0.82 -2.05
CA LYS A 13 11.41 -2.14 -2.14
C LYS A 13 12.75 -2.10 -1.42
N ARG A 14 13.02 -3.12 -0.61
CA ARG A 14 14.31 -3.32 0.06
C ARG A 14 15.22 -4.20 -0.79
N PHE A 15 16.53 -4.05 -0.60
CA PHE A 15 17.51 -4.98 -1.14
C PHE A 15 17.22 -6.39 -0.59
N GLY A 16 17.23 -7.41 -1.46
CA GLY A 16 16.80 -8.78 -1.10
C GLY A 16 15.31 -9.07 -1.25
N GLY A 17 14.49 -8.12 -1.69
CA GLY A 17 13.10 -8.36 -2.11
C GLY A 17 12.01 -8.16 -1.04
N GLY A 18 12.37 -7.66 0.14
CA GLY A 18 11.40 -7.22 1.16
C GLY A 18 10.79 -5.84 0.85
N VAL A 19 9.90 -5.39 1.73
CA VAL A 19 9.19 -4.10 1.59
C VAL A 19 9.37 -3.26 2.85
N HIS A 20 9.54 -1.95 2.68
CA HIS A 20 9.49 -0.97 3.76
C HIS A 20 8.22 -0.14 3.59
N VAL A 21 7.34 -0.24 4.58
CA VAL A 21 6.08 0.50 4.67
C VAL A 21 6.26 1.61 5.68
N LYS A 22 6.05 2.87 5.30
CA LYS A 22 6.20 4.03 6.17
C LYS A 22 4.93 4.86 6.20
N GLN A 23 4.53 5.28 7.40
CA GLN A 23 3.48 6.26 7.61
C GLN A 23 3.96 7.26 8.68
N GLY A 24 4.51 8.38 8.22
CA GLY A 24 5.03 9.46 9.04
C GLY A 24 6.25 9.04 9.83
N ARG A 25 6.09 8.88 11.14
CA ARG A 25 7.18 8.44 12.04
C ARG A 25 7.18 6.94 12.28
N SER A 26 6.11 6.24 11.91
CA SER A 26 6.00 4.79 12.06
C SER A 26 6.42 4.09 10.77
N PHE A 27 7.07 2.94 10.92
CA PHE A 27 7.43 2.10 9.79
C PHE A 27 7.41 0.60 10.15
N ILE A 28 7.28 -0.22 9.12
CA ILE A 28 7.36 -1.68 9.19
C ILE A 28 8.32 -2.14 8.11
N LEU A 29 9.20 -3.08 8.47
CA LEU A 29 10.11 -3.75 7.54
C LEU A 29 9.64 -5.19 7.37
N LEU A 30 9.19 -5.51 6.16
CA LEU A 30 8.84 -6.86 5.77
C LEU A 30 10.02 -7.51 5.07
N SER A 31 10.27 -8.77 5.38
CA SER A 31 11.03 -9.67 4.54
C SER A 31 10.30 -9.92 3.21
N ARG A 32 10.93 -10.65 2.29
CA ARG A 32 10.31 -11.03 1.04
C ARG A 32 9.06 -11.88 1.27
N ASP A 33 9.15 -12.87 2.15
CA ASP A 33 8.08 -13.85 2.36
C ASP A 33 6.89 -13.20 3.08
N GLU A 34 7.15 -12.38 4.10
CA GLU A 34 6.11 -11.59 4.78
C GLU A 34 5.41 -10.61 3.83
N ALA A 35 6.15 -10.00 2.90
CA ALA A 35 5.54 -9.11 1.91
C ALA A 35 4.65 -9.86 0.91
N VAL A 36 5.04 -11.07 0.50
CA VAL A 36 4.22 -11.92 -0.38
C VAL A 36 2.96 -12.36 0.33
N GLN A 37 3.07 -12.81 1.59
CA GLN A 37 1.92 -13.21 2.39
C GLN A 37 0.94 -12.06 2.60
N LEU A 38 1.44 -10.87 2.95
CA LEU A 38 0.60 -9.68 3.11
C LEU A 38 -0.18 -9.35 1.83
N ILE A 39 0.43 -9.49 0.65
CA ILE A 39 -0.27 -9.25 -0.62
C ILE A 39 -1.38 -10.29 -0.85
N ALA A 40 -1.11 -11.56 -0.54
CA ALA A 40 -2.10 -12.63 -0.67
C ALA A 40 -3.30 -12.40 0.27
N ASP A 41 -3.04 -12.11 1.55
CA ASP A 41 -4.08 -11.82 2.54
C ASP A 41 -4.95 -10.63 2.10
N MET A 42 -4.33 -9.56 1.57
CA MET A 42 -5.06 -8.41 1.05
C MET A 42 -5.89 -8.73 -0.20
N GLN A 43 -5.41 -9.63 -1.07
CA GLN A 43 -6.17 -10.06 -2.25
C GLN A 43 -7.40 -10.87 -1.86
N GLU A 44 -7.29 -11.73 -0.84
CA GLU A 44 -8.41 -12.50 -0.29
C GLU A 44 -9.47 -11.56 0.30
N LEU A 45 -9.07 -10.58 1.11
CA LEU A 45 -9.98 -9.58 1.68
C LEU A 45 -10.70 -8.74 0.63
N LEU A 46 -10.05 -8.46 -0.50
CA LEU A 46 -10.65 -7.72 -1.62
C LEU A 46 -11.57 -8.59 -2.48
N ALA A 47 -11.41 -9.91 -2.44
CA ALA A 47 -12.27 -10.84 -3.17
C ALA A 47 -13.64 -11.01 -2.50
N ASP A 48 -13.71 -10.84 -1.18
CA ASP A 48 -14.94 -11.06 -0.41
C ASP A 48 -15.90 -9.85 -0.36
N ASP A 49 -15.44 -8.58 -0.39
CA ASP A 49 -16.37 -7.46 -0.06
C ASP A 49 -15.95 -6.03 -0.53
N CYS A 50 -15.48 -5.78 -1.77
CA CYS A 50 -15.36 -4.37 -2.21
C CYS A 50 -15.37 -4.12 -3.74
N PRO A 51 -16.12 -3.12 -4.26
CA PRO A 51 -15.97 -2.67 -5.63
C PRO A 51 -14.54 -2.14 -5.81
N ARG A 52 -13.80 -2.76 -6.74
CA ARG A 52 -12.46 -2.35 -7.18
C ARG A 52 -12.39 -0.82 -7.24
N ALA A 53 -11.62 -0.21 -6.35
CA ALA A 53 -11.42 1.24 -6.35
C ALA A 53 -10.87 1.65 -7.73
N GLU A 54 -11.69 2.35 -8.53
CA GLU A 54 -11.27 2.91 -9.81
C GLU A 54 -10.27 4.04 -9.52
N THR A 55 -8.98 3.72 -9.55
CA THR A 55 -7.94 4.73 -9.53
C THR A 55 -8.01 5.56 -10.81
N MET A 56 -8.74 6.68 -10.78
CA MET A 56 -8.68 7.69 -11.84
C MET A 56 -7.30 8.36 -11.83
N SER A 57 -6.36 7.81 -12.59
CA SER A 57 -5.13 8.52 -12.97
C SER A 57 -5.50 9.65 -13.94
N LYS A 58 -5.81 10.84 -13.41
CA LYS A 58 -5.75 12.07 -14.21
C LYS A 58 -4.28 12.42 -14.42
N ILE A 59 -3.69 11.88 -15.48
CA ILE A 59 -2.48 12.44 -16.06
C ILE A 59 -2.92 13.69 -16.81
N ALA A 60 -2.65 14.86 -16.25
CA ALA A 60 -2.81 16.12 -16.97
C ALA A 60 -1.70 16.20 -18.04
N THR A 61 -2.04 15.84 -19.27
CA THR A 61 -1.26 16.24 -20.45
C THR A 61 -1.67 17.66 -20.84
N HIS A 62 -0.73 18.58 -20.64
CA HIS A 62 -0.53 19.93 -21.21
C HIS A 62 -1.73 20.72 -21.74
#